data_AF-A0AAU2VX75-F1
#
_entry.id   AF-A0AAU2VX75-F1
#
_cell.length_a   1.000
_cell.length_b   1.000
_cell.length_c   1.000
_cell.angle_alpha   90.00
_cell.angle_beta   90.00
_cell.angle_gamma   90.00
#
_symmetry.space_group_name_H-M   'P 1'
#
loop_
_entity.id
_entity.type
_entity.pdbx_description
1 polymer ?
#
loop_
_entity_poly.entity_id
_entity_poly.type
_entity_poly.pdbx_seq_one_letter_code
_entity_poly.pdbx_strand_id
1 'polypeptide(L)'
;MLKSSRHRSLLRAAVATAALSVAVSTPLPASALDGPTHSWAGEAVPFSDTNLVDVVDMGRGKTWAAGFSLHQEGKVTRFQPVVAERSEPGGEWTPVAPATVVAGTVDSRINAVDANGARDVWLVGDDASALDGRVYTQHFDGARWQVVPAGLPEKAEAGSLLGVDARRGGAWAVGFAQIEVSRTWNEEKGGWITESRHAGIARHFDGTVWRDVPLPELSSDYWYLNAVRVVSSDDVWAAGYDGGGSSGSPLLMHYDGSSWERVDAPGVTDRPGQLQSLAVNEEGEVWTVGEDWSPQDGSTRALVARHDDTGWHTVAVPDVPARLYGLTVRPGGGIAVVGQTLGEQRNALAWTWRPGATGTGTAQGRWKELGLPQPVATDPSVPGENSASGVVGGRGGLTVVGTSVAEGAWPQPFVAVRPANR
;
A
#
# COMPACT_ATOMS: atom_id res chain seq x y z
N MET A 1 -82.36 40.88 2.12
CA MET A 1 -81.24 41.80 1.85
C MET A 1 -79.96 41.00 1.64
N LEU A 2 -79.15 41.41 0.67
CA LEU A 2 -77.92 40.80 0.20
C LEU A 2 -76.74 40.88 1.21
N LYS A 3 -75.86 39.87 1.15
CA LYS A 3 -74.38 39.87 1.08
C LYS A 3 -73.48 40.64 2.08
N SER A 4 -72.54 39.83 2.62
CA SER A 4 -71.05 39.99 2.65
C SER A 4 -70.44 40.67 3.89
N SER A 5 -69.26 40.32 4.41
CA SER A 5 -68.00 39.93 3.75
C SER A 5 -66.94 39.24 4.68
N ARG A 6 -66.07 38.41 4.06
CA ARG A 6 -64.60 38.17 4.19
C ARG A 6 -63.95 38.04 5.61
N HIS A 7 -63.06 37.08 5.90
CA HIS A 7 -61.80 36.72 5.20
C HIS A 7 -61.37 35.24 5.40
N ARG A 8 -60.80 34.65 4.34
CA ARG A 8 -59.96 33.43 4.34
C ARG A 8 -58.54 33.83 3.88
N SER A 9 -57.51 33.24 4.47
CA SER A 9 -56.19 33.06 3.83
C SER A 9 -55.80 31.59 3.94
N LEU A 10 -55.46 31.00 2.80
CA LEU A 10 -54.95 29.65 2.61
C LEU A 10 -53.50 29.80 2.14
N LEU A 11 -52.56 29.15 2.82
CA LEU A 11 -51.20 28.93 2.31
C LEU A 11 -51.14 27.50 1.75
N ARG A 12 -50.99 27.38 0.43
CA ARG A 12 -50.67 26.14 -0.27
C ARG A 12 -49.15 25.96 -0.29
N ALA A 13 -48.67 24.82 0.18
CA ALA A 13 -47.30 24.37 -0.01
C ALA A 13 -47.13 23.86 -1.45
N ALA A 14 -46.09 24.32 -2.14
CA ALA A 14 -45.67 23.80 -3.45
C ALA A 14 -44.73 22.61 -3.24
N VAL A 15 -45.07 21.47 -3.84
CA VAL A 15 -44.20 20.29 -3.94
C VAL A 15 -43.34 20.48 -5.19
N ALA A 16 -42.02 20.56 -5.02
CA ALA A 16 -41.06 20.55 -6.12
C ALA A 16 -40.58 19.11 -6.34
N THR A 17 -40.92 18.54 -7.49
CA THR A 17 -40.45 17.23 -7.94
C THR A 17 -39.03 17.38 -8.49
N ALA A 18 -38.02 16.90 -7.76
CA ALA A 18 -36.66 16.81 -8.26
C ALA A 18 -36.52 15.57 -9.17
N ALA A 19 -36.19 15.77 -10.44
CA ALA A 19 -35.86 14.70 -11.37
C ALA A 19 -34.47 14.13 -11.03
N LEU A 20 -34.41 12.85 -10.67
CA LEU A 20 -33.15 12.10 -10.54
C LEU A 20 -32.63 11.78 -11.95
N SER A 21 -31.60 12.48 -12.40
CA SER A 21 -30.81 12.03 -13.55
C SER A 21 -29.85 10.93 -13.08
N VAL A 22 -30.21 9.67 -13.33
CA VAL A 22 -29.28 8.53 -13.22
C VAL A 22 -28.32 8.63 -14.39
N ALA A 23 -27.12 9.15 -14.16
CA ALA A 23 -26.03 9.03 -15.12
C ALA A 23 -25.59 7.56 -15.14
N VAL A 24 -26.06 6.80 -16.14
CA VAL A 24 -25.49 5.50 -16.46
C VAL A 24 -24.09 5.76 -17.01
N SER A 25 -23.07 5.73 -16.15
CA SER A 25 -21.68 5.82 -16.58
C SER A 25 -21.32 4.50 -17.23
N THR A 26 -21.26 4.47 -18.56
CA THR A 26 -20.61 3.37 -19.28
C THR A 26 -19.15 3.31 -18.82
N PRO A 27 -18.63 2.16 -18.32
CA PRO A 27 -17.23 2.04 -17.98
C PRO A 27 -16.38 2.32 -19.22
N LEU A 28 -15.36 3.17 -19.07
CA LEU A 28 -14.43 3.48 -20.16
C LEU A 28 -13.71 2.18 -20.59
N PRO A 29 -13.60 1.90 -21.90
CA PRO A 29 -12.85 0.74 -22.36
C PRO A 29 -11.37 0.90 -21.98
N ALA A 30 -10.72 -0.18 -21.57
CA ALA A 30 -9.32 -0.18 -21.17
C ALA A 30 -8.41 0.55 -22.19
N SER A 31 -8.67 0.41 -23.49
CA SER A 31 -7.94 1.07 -24.59
C SER A 31 -7.74 2.58 -24.43
N ALA A 32 -8.63 3.28 -23.72
CA ALA A 32 -8.55 4.72 -23.50
C ALA A 32 -7.25 5.13 -22.76
N LEU A 33 -6.81 4.36 -21.76
CA LEU A 33 -5.75 4.82 -20.85
C LEU A 33 -4.30 4.72 -21.40
N ASP A 34 -4.09 4.26 -22.65
CA ASP A 34 -2.76 3.93 -23.19
C ASP A 34 -2.39 4.70 -24.47
N GLY A 35 -3.07 5.80 -24.80
CA GLY A 35 -2.77 6.61 -25.98
C GLY A 35 -1.40 7.35 -25.95
N PRO A 36 -0.87 7.75 -27.12
CA PRO A 36 0.42 8.45 -27.24
C PRO A 36 0.40 9.93 -26.79
N THR A 37 -0.75 10.49 -26.42
CA THR A 37 -0.91 11.90 -25.99
C THR A 37 -0.83 12.12 -24.47
N HIS A 38 -0.52 11.08 -23.69
CA HIS A 38 -0.57 11.15 -22.22
C HIS A 38 0.83 11.18 -21.63
N SER A 39 1.37 12.38 -21.47
CA SER A 39 2.61 12.59 -20.73
C SER A 39 2.33 12.56 -19.22
N TRP A 40 3.28 12.01 -18.48
CA TRP A 40 3.34 12.18 -17.03
C TRP A 40 3.57 13.64 -16.67
N ALA A 41 2.99 14.07 -15.55
CA ALA A 41 3.29 15.34 -14.89
C ALA A 41 3.88 15.05 -13.50
N GLY A 42 4.98 15.72 -13.17
CA GLY A 42 5.52 15.72 -11.81
C GLY A 42 4.75 16.71 -10.94
N GLU A 43 4.43 16.31 -9.72
CA GLU A 43 3.79 17.17 -8.72
C GLU A 43 4.74 17.36 -7.54
N ALA A 44 4.89 18.62 -7.11
CA ALA A 44 5.70 18.94 -5.94
C ALA A 44 4.93 18.58 -4.65
N VAL A 45 5.63 18.00 -3.69
CA VAL A 45 5.12 17.71 -2.35
C VAL A 45 5.74 18.67 -1.33
N PRO A 46 5.05 18.97 -0.22
CA PRO A 46 5.49 19.96 0.77
C PRO A 46 6.56 19.42 1.73
N PHE A 47 7.33 18.41 1.34
CA PHE A 47 8.32 17.72 2.17
C PHE A 47 9.65 17.56 1.43
N SER A 48 10.75 17.57 2.17
CA SER A 48 12.09 17.16 1.73
C SER A 48 12.56 15.96 2.55
N ASP A 49 13.66 15.34 2.13
CA ASP A 49 14.36 14.31 2.94
C ASP A 49 13.42 13.16 3.36
N THR A 50 12.53 12.77 2.44
CA THR A 50 11.34 11.96 2.70
C THR A 50 11.31 10.72 1.83
N ASN A 51 10.96 9.60 2.45
CA ASN A 51 10.47 8.43 1.75
C ASN A 51 8.96 8.47 1.69
N LEU A 52 8.37 8.63 0.49
CA LEU A 52 6.96 8.33 0.29
C LEU A 52 6.83 6.83 0.06
N VAL A 53 6.05 6.16 0.90
CA VAL A 53 5.95 4.70 0.91
C VAL A 53 4.68 4.22 0.20
N ASP A 54 3.61 5.01 0.28
CA ASP A 54 2.30 4.56 -0.19
C ASP A 54 1.35 5.74 -0.51
N VAL A 55 0.33 5.46 -1.31
CA VAL A 55 -0.63 6.44 -1.84
C VAL A 55 -2.01 5.82 -1.98
N VAL A 56 -3.04 6.56 -1.58
CA VAL A 56 -4.43 6.07 -1.56
C VAL A 56 -5.40 7.06 -2.21
N ASP A 57 -6.38 6.54 -2.96
CA ASP A 57 -7.50 7.32 -3.49
C ASP A 57 -8.60 7.39 -2.42
N MET A 58 -8.90 8.62 -2.02
CA MET A 58 -9.92 8.94 -1.03
C MET A 58 -11.31 9.09 -1.68
N GLY A 59 -11.37 8.94 -3.00
CA GLY A 59 -12.54 9.14 -3.84
C GLY A 59 -12.68 10.58 -4.35
N ARG A 60 -13.40 10.73 -5.47
CA ARG A 60 -13.67 12.02 -6.13
C ARG A 60 -12.39 12.77 -6.57
N GLY A 61 -11.29 12.05 -6.78
CA GLY A 61 -10.00 12.62 -7.21
C GLY A 61 -9.10 13.04 -6.05
N LYS A 62 -9.62 13.04 -4.82
CA LYS A 62 -8.84 13.33 -3.62
C LYS A 62 -7.87 12.19 -3.36
N THR A 63 -6.60 12.50 -3.14
CA THR A 63 -5.55 11.49 -2.96
C THR A 63 -4.68 11.88 -1.78
N TRP A 64 -4.31 10.89 -0.98
CA TRP A 64 -3.35 11.04 0.12
C TRP A 64 -2.09 10.27 -0.20
N ALA A 65 -0.94 10.83 0.15
CA ALA A 65 0.36 10.18 0.10
C ALA A 65 0.97 10.19 1.49
N ALA A 66 1.56 9.08 1.89
CA ALA A 66 2.11 8.90 3.22
C ALA A 66 3.54 8.38 3.18
N GLY A 67 4.28 8.65 4.25
CA GLY A 67 5.69 8.34 4.32
C GLY A 67 6.33 8.82 5.62
N PHE A 68 7.65 8.97 5.59
CA PHE A 68 8.40 9.53 6.70
C PHE A 68 9.59 10.35 6.21
N SER A 69 9.86 11.46 6.89
CA SER A 69 11.07 12.26 6.71
C SER A 69 12.17 11.81 7.67
N LEU A 70 13.41 12.00 7.24
CA LEU A 70 14.60 11.67 8.02
C LEU A 70 15.22 12.96 8.54
N HIS A 71 15.67 12.94 9.79
CA HIS A 71 16.52 13.99 10.32
C HIS A 71 17.63 13.41 11.19
N GLN A 72 18.77 14.10 11.21
CA GLN A 72 19.92 13.67 11.99
C GLN A 72 19.96 14.43 13.33
N GLU A 73 19.96 13.68 14.43
CA GLU A 73 20.14 14.16 15.80
C GLU A 73 21.47 13.63 16.33
N GLY A 74 22.56 14.37 16.07
CA GLY A 74 23.92 13.93 16.38
C GLY A 74 24.32 12.69 15.56
N LYS A 75 24.40 11.52 16.22
CA LYS A 75 24.70 10.23 15.57
C LYS A 75 23.46 9.38 15.30
N VAL A 76 22.29 9.83 15.72
CA VAL A 76 21.04 9.09 15.59
C VAL A 76 20.27 9.65 14.40
N THR A 77 19.82 8.77 13.51
CA THR A 77 18.84 9.12 12.48
C THR A 77 17.46 8.91 13.09
N ARG A 78 16.61 9.92 12.97
CA ARG A 78 15.26 9.93 13.51
C ARG A 78 14.25 10.04 12.39
N PHE A 79 13.08 9.42 12.58
CA PHE A 79 12.02 9.33 11.59
C PHE A 79 10.81 10.14 12.01
N GLN A 80 10.24 10.92 11.09
CA GLN A 80 9.02 11.67 11.36
C GLN A 80 7.93 11.33 10.35
N PRO A 81 6.75 10.87 10.79
CA PRO A 81 5.61 10.60 9.91
C PRO A 81 5.21 11.84 9.11
N VAL A 82 4.99 11.67 7.81
CA VAL A 82 4.47 12.71 6.93
C VAL A 82 3.28 12.20 6.12
N VAL A 83 2.26 13.05 5.98
CA VAL A 83 1.08 12.80 5.16
C VAL A 83 0.77 14.08 4.40
N ALA A 84 0.55 13.99 3.09
CA ALA A 84 0.04 15.10 2.30
C ALA A 84 -1.25 14.69 1.58
N GLU A 85 -2.07 15.69 1.28
CA GLU A 85 -3.30 15.53 0.52
C GLU A 85 -3.34 16.43 -0.69
N ARG A 86 -3.95 15.95 -1.76
CA ARG A 86 -4.40 16.78 -2.88
C ARG A 86 -5.87 16.54 -3.17
N SER A 87 -6.59 17.58 -3.59
CA SER A 87 -8.04 17.53 -3.86
C SER A 87 -8.37 16.86 -5.20
N GLU A 88 -7.51 17.02 -6.20
CA GLU A 88 -7.65 16.44 -7.55
C GLU A 88 -6.28 16.31 -8.22
N PRO A 89 -6.14 15.49 -9.29
CA PRO A 89 -4.89 15.36 -10.02
C PRO A 89 -4.48 16.70 -10.66
N GLY A 90 -3.23 17.10 -10.50
CA GLY A 90 -2.69 18.41 -10.88
C GLY A 90 -2.89 19.51 -9.83
N GLY A 91 -3.55 19.21 -8.71
CA GLY A 91 -3.73 20.12 -7.58
C GLY A 91 -2.48 20.23 -6.70
N GLU A 92 -2.47 21.23 -5.82
CA GLU A 92 -1.42 21.41 -4.82
C GLU A 92 -1.51 20.33 -3.73
N TRP A 93 -0.36 19.79 -3.31
CA TRP A 93 -0.25 18.91 -2.15
C TRP A 93 -0.09 19.72 -0.87
N THR A 94 -1.01 19.55 0.07
CA THR A 94 -0.98 20.22 1.37
C THR A 94 -0.68 19.23 2.48
N PRO A 95 0.16 19.57 3.48
CA PRO A 95 0.41 18.69 4.62
C PRO A 95 -0.88 18.41 5.41
N VAL A 96 -1.03 17.16 5.85
CA VAL A 96 -2.04 16.72 6.81
C VAL A 96 -1.30 16.29 8.07
N ALA A 97 -1.60 16.91 9.21
CA ALA A 97 -0.96 16.55 10.47
C ALA A 97 -1.55 15.24 11.04
N PRO A 98 -0.79 14.13 11.12
CA PRO A 98 -1.24 12.94 11.84
C PRO A 98 -1.29 13.21 13.36
N ALA A 99 -2.04 12.39 14.11
CA ALA A 99 -2.26 12.56 15.55
C ALA A 99 -0.95 12.62 16.35
N THR A 100 0.05 11.83 15.99
CA THR A 100 1.34 11.82 16.70
C THR A 100 2.14 13.10 16.50
N VAL A 101 2.03 13.77 15.36
CA VAL A 101 2.72 15.07 15.13
C VAL A 101 2.17 16.16 16.05
N VAL A 102 0.93 16.03 16.52
CA VAL A 102 0.32 16.93 17.51
C VAL A 102 0.86 16.67 18.94
N ALA A 103 1.43 15.50 19.21
CA ALA A 103 1.89 15.07 20.54
C ALA A 103 3.36 15.42 20.86
N GLY A 104 4.15 15.91 19.90
CA GLY A 104 5.56 16.30 20.08
C GLY A 104 6.52 15.58 19.12
N THR A 105 7.80 15.46 19.48
CA THR A 105 8.80 14.75 18.68
C THR A 105 8.54 13.24 18.72
N VAL A 106 8.36 12.65 17.54
CA VAL A 106 8.03 11.24 17.33
C VAL A 106 9.15 10.64 16.48
N ASP A 107 9.54 9.40 16.76
CA ASP A 107 10.58 8.67 16.02
C ASP A 107 9.99 7.53 15.18
N SER A 108 8.92 7.80 14.44
CA SER A 108 8.11 6.78 13.77
C SER A 108 8.24 6.77 12.26
N ARG A 109 8.08 5.58 11.69
CA ARG A 109 7.91 5.37 10.26
C ARG A 109 6.46 4.98 9.96
N ILE A 110 5.91 5.56 8.90
CA ILE A 110 4.71 5.01 8.24
C ILE A 110 5.20 3.99 7.23
N ASN A 111 4.61 2.80 7.22
CA ASN A 111 4.88 1.75 6.23
C ASN A 111 3.73 1.57 5.24
N ALA A 112 2.48 1.81 5.65
CA ALA A 112 1.33 1.72 4.76
C ALA A 112 0.20 2.70 5.15
N VAL A 113 -0.58 3.09 4.14
CA VAL A 113 -1.83 3.83 4.30
C VAL A 113 -2.94 3.14 3.52
N ASP A 114 -4.12 3.03 4.11
CA ASP A 114 -5.29 2.63 3.33
C ASP A 114 -6.56 3.36 3.78
N ALA A 115 -7.52 3.47 2.88
CA ALA A 115 -8.73 4.24 3.08
C ALA A 115 -9.99 3.52 2.59
N ASN A 116 -10.97 3.43 3.48
CA ASN A 116 -12.35 3.10 3.15
C ASN A 116 -13.14 4.41 2.90
N GLY A 117 -12.75 5.10 1.83
CA GLY A 117 -13.25 6.43 1.48
C GLY A 117 -12.72 7.55 2.38
N ALA A 118 -13.18 8.78 2.13
CA ALA A 118 -12.58 9.99 2.69
C ALA A 118 -12.71 10.19 4.23
N ARG A 119 -13.30 9.25 4.96
CA ARG A 119 -13.61 9.37 6.39
C ARG A 119 -13.12 8.21 7.25
N ASP A 120 -12.38 7.29 6.66
CA ASP A 120 -11.93 6.09 7.35
C ASP A 120 -10.57 5.71 6.78
N VAL A 121 -9.53 6.30 7.35
CA VAL A 121 -8.15 6.12 6.88
C VAL A 121 -7.31 5.58 7.99
N TRP A 122 -6.48 4.60 7.67
CA TRP A 122 -5.56 3.98 8.61
C TRP A 122 -4.12 4.19 8.17
N LEU A 123 -3.27 4.52 9.13
CA LEU A 123 -1.82 4.51 8.97
C LEU A 123 -1.25 3.47 9.91
N VAL A 124 -0.33 2.66 9.39
CA VAL A 124 0.41 1.68 10.19
C VAL A 124 1.90 1.79 9.94
N GLY A 125 2.69 1.36 10.91
CA GLY A 125 4.14 1.38 10.82
C GLY A 125 4.84 0.97 12.11
N ASP A 126 6.00 1.58 12.38
CA ASP A 126 6.82 1.28 13.55
C ASP A 126 7.42 2.50 14.26
N ASP A 127 7.86 2.20 15.49
CA ASP A 127 8.48 3.04 16.53
C ASP A 127 7.80 4.37 16.85
N ALA A 128 6.70 4.37 17.60
CA ALA A 128 6.19 5.61 18.20
C ALA A 128 6.55 5.66 19.69
N SER A 129 7.59 6.41 20.04
CA SER A 129 7.99 6.74 21.42
C SER A 129 6.85 7.27 22.31
N ALA A 130 5.80 7.84 21.71
CA ALA A 130 4.58 8.25 22.41
C ALA A 130 3.63 7.08 22.78
N LEU A 131 3.82 5.88 22.20
CA LEU A 131 2.91 4.72 22.20
C LEU A 131 3.59 3.42 22.64
N ASP A 132 4.45 3.48 23.66
CA ASP A 132 5.23 2.34 24.16
C ASP A 132 6.25 1.76 23.14
N GLY A 133 6.56 2.48 22.06
CA GLY A 133 7.73 2.25 21.19
C GLY A 133 7.69 1.00 20.30
N ARG A 134 6.54 0.32 20.15
CA ARG A 134 6.48 -1.02 19.53
C ARG A 134 5.86 -1.06 18.14
N VAL A 135 4.74 -0.38 17.92
CA VAL A 135 4.07 -0.28 16.61
C VAL A 135 3.34 1.06 16.50
N TYR A 136 3.25 1.59 15.29
CA TYR A 136 2.55 2.84 14.98
C TYR A 136 1.19 2.52 14.36
N THR A 137 0.10 3.07 14.90
CA THR A 137 -1.28 2.88 14.41
C THR A 137 -2.10 4.15 14.61
N GLN A 138 -2.64 4.69 13.52
CA GLN A 138 -3.52 5.87 13.56
C GLN A 138 -4.74 5.71 12.69
N HIS A 139 -5.83 6.34 13.12
CA HIS A 139 -7.11 6.33 12.45
C HIS A 139 -7.61 7.76 12.23
N PHE A 140 -8.05 8.06 11.01
CA PHE A 140 -8.76 9.28 10.67
C PHE A 140 -10.24 8.98 10.49
N ASP A 141 -11.09 9.58 11.34
CA ASP A 141 -12.54 9.35 11.39
C ASP A 141 -13.36 10.29 10.47
N GLY A 142 -12.68 11.02 9.57
CA GLY A 142 -13.28 12.04 8.72
C GLY A 142 -13.28 13.44 9.32
N ALA A 143 -12.93 13.59 10.61
CA ALA A 143 -12.80 14.89 11.26
C ALA A 143 -11.43 15.05 11.93
N ARG A 144 -10.91 14.01 12.57
CA ARG A 144 -9.66 14.06 13.33
C ARG A 144 -8.87 12.77 13.22
N TRP A 145 -7.57 12.91 13.38
CA TRP A 145 -6.70 11.79 13.65
C TRP A 145 -6.75 11.40 15.11
N GLN A 146 -6.69 10.10 15.37
CA GLN A 146 -6.51 9.53 16.69
C GLN A 146 -5.51 8.38 16.62
N VAL A 147 -4.74 8.22 17.69
CA VAL A 147 -3.97 7.01 17.88
C VAL A 147 -4.90 5.91 18.37
N VAL A 148 -4.79 4.72 17.78
CA VAL A 148 -5.54 3.54 18.19
C VAL A 148 -4.56 2.40 18.46
N PRO A 149 -4.10 2.23 19.71
CA PRO A 149 -3.01 1.32 20.03
C PRO A 149 -3.27 -0.13 19.58
N ALA A 150 -2.26 -0.75 18.99
CA ALA A 150 -2.20 -2.19 18.74
C ALA A 150 -1.09 -2.81 19.60
N GLY A 151 -1.43 -3.82 20.40
CA GLY A 151 -0.43 -4.55 21.18
C GLY A 151 0.45 -5.44 20.29
N LEU A 152 1.61 -5.83 20.81
CA LEU A 152 2.41 -6.93 20.26
C LEU A 152 2.15 -8.23 21.05
N PRO A 153 2.48 -9.41 20.49
CA PRO A 153 2.39 -10.67 21.22
C PRO A 153 3.26 -10.67 22.49
N GLU A 154 3.00 -11.62 23.38
CA GLU A 154 3.83 -11.81 24.58
C GLU A 154 5.31 -12.01 24.20
N LYS A 155 6.22 -11.47 25.01
CA LYS A 155 7.69 -11.51 24.80
C LYS A 155 8.18 -10.83 23.52
N ALA A 156 7.31 -10.12 22.79
CA ALA A 156 7.78 -9.27 21.72
C ALA A 156 8.53 -8.06 22.30
N GLU A 157 9.76 -7.88 21.84
CA GLU A 157 10.62 -6.74 22.21
C GLU A 157 10.48 -5.58 21.23
N ALA A 158 10.19 -5.87 19.96
CA ALA A 158 9.93 -4.90 18.89
C ALA A 158 8.99 -5.51 17.83
N GLY A 159 8.50 -4.68 16.91
CA GLY A 159 7.69 -5.14 15.79
C GLY A 159 7.42 -4.02 14.79
N SER A 160 6.70 -4.35 13.73
CA SER A 160 6.24 -3.39 12.75
C SER A 160 4.98 -3.91 12.08
N LEU A 161 4.06 -3.00 11.78
CA LEU A 161 2.97 -3.26 10.85
C LEU A 161 3.37 -2.70 9.48
N LEU A 162 3.31 -3.56 8.46
CA LEU A 162 3.81 -3.30 7.11
C LEU A 162 2.69 -3.10 6.10
N GLY A 163 1.53 -3.71 6.32
CA GLY A 163 0.36 -3.58 5.46
C GLY A 163 -0.90 -3.31 6.25
N VAL A 164 -1.82 -2.53 5.68
CA VAL A 164 -3.15 -2.27 6.22
C VAL A 164 -4.20 -2.29 5.10
N ASP A 165 -5.41 -2.72 5.44
CA ASP A 165 -6.59 -2.68 4.60
C ASP A 165 -7.79 -2.20 5.41
N ALA A 166 -8.26 -1.00 5.10
CA ALA A 166 -9.34 -0.30 5.78
C ALA A 166 -10.69 -0.79 5.24
N ARG A 167 -11.64 -1.06 6.13
CA ARG A 167 -12.99 -1.52 5.77
C ARG A 167 -14.04 -0.82 6.61
N ARG A 168 -15.29 -0.88 6.16
CA ARG A 168 -16.38 -0.22 6.88
C ARG A 168 -16.48 -0.76 8.32
N GLY A 169 -16.11 0.09 9.28
CA GLY A 169 -16.18 -0.22 10.70
C GLY A 169 -15.03 -1.09 11.21
N GLY A 170 -13.95 -1.25 10.46
CA GLY A 170 -12.83 -2.11 10.84
C GLY A 170 -11.58 -1.90 9.98
N ALA A 171 -10.53 -2.66 10.29
CA ALA A 171 -9.33 -2.72 9.46
C ALA A 171 -8.56 -4.01 9.76
N TRP A 172 -7.84 -4.50 8.76
CA TRP A 172 -6.82 -5.53 8.96
C TRP A 172 -5.43 -4.91 8.82
N ALA A 173 -4.51 -5.32 9.68
CA ALA A 173 -3.11 -4.96 9.56
C ALA A 173 -2.22 -6.18 9.77
N VAL A 174 -1.13 -6.25 9.02
CA VAL A 174 -0.17 -7.36 9.10
C VAL A 174 1.25 -6.82 9.14
N GLY A 175 2.18 -7.64 9.65
CA GLY A 175 3.57 -7.26 9.79
C GLY A 175 4.37 -8.36 10.47
N PHE A 176 5.30 -7.96 11.34
CA PHE A 176 6.09 -8.90 12.13
C PHE A 176 6.29 -8.42 13.58
N ALA A 177 6.61 -9.37 14.46
CA ALA A 177 7.09 -9.13 15.81
C ALA A 177 8.43 -9.86 16.02
N GLN A 178 9.36 -9.19 16.68
CA GLN A 178 10.60 -9.78 17.19
C GLN A 178 10.33 -10.36 18.58
N ILE A 179 10.29 -11.67 18.70
CA ILE A 179 9.88 -12.41 19.89
C ILE A 179 11.11 -13.04 20.56
N GLU A 180 11.32 -12.75 21.84
CA GLU A 180 12.37 -13.39 22.63
C GLU A 180 12.13 -14.91 22.73
N VAL A 181 13.13 -15.68 22.28
CA VAL A 181 13.18 -17.15 22.37
C VAL A 181 13.94 -17.57 23.62
N SER A 182 15.13 -16.99 23.84
CA SER A 182 15.97 -17.29 24.99
C SER A 182 16.76 -16.07 25.43
N ARG A 183 17.14 -16.04 26.70
CA ARG A 183 17.99 -14.98 27.27
C ARG A 183 19.05 -15.59 28.18
N THR A 184 20.32 -15.39 27.83
CA THR A 184 21.46 -15.97 28.54
C THR A 184 22.44 -14.89 28.97
N TRP A 185 22.85 -14.89 30.23
CA TRP A 185 23.85 -13.93 30.72
C TRP A 185 25.24 -14.30 30.17
N ASN A 186 25.92 -13.35 29.55
CA ASN A 186 27.30 -13.48 29.12
C ASN A 186 28.21 -12.71 30.09
N GLU A 187 28.94 -13.46 30.92
CA GLU A 187 29.85 -12.90 31.93
C GLU A 187 30.99 -12.08 31.31
N GLU A 188 31.54 -12.50 30.17
CA GLU A 188 32.64 -11.83 29.50
C GLU A 188 32.24 -10.45 28.96
N LYS A 189 31.01 -10.34 28.44
CA LYS A 189 30.44 -9.09 27.92
C LYS A 189 29.74 -8.26 29.00
N GLY A 190 29.54 -8.82 30.19
CA GLY A 190 28.78 -8.19 31.27
C GLY A 190 27.34 -7.84 30.86
N GLY A 191 26.69 -8.68 30.06
CA GLY A 191 25.38 -8.39 29.48
C GLY A 191 24.60 -9.62 29.04
N TRP A 192 23.30 -9.43 28.80
CA TRP A 192 22.43 -10.48 28.27
C TRP A 192 22.63 -10.67 26.76
N ILE A 193 22.71 -11.93 26.33
CA ILE A 193 22.51 -12.34 24.94
C ILE A 193 21.05 -12.77 24.84
N THR A 194 20.27 -12.03 24.07
CA THR A 194 18.88 -12.39 23.74
C THR A 194 18.88 -13.03 22.36
N GLU A 195 18.31 -14.23 22.26
CA GLU A 195 17.96 -14.86 20.99
C GLU A 195 16.50 -14.52 20.68
N SER A 196 16.25 -14.03 19.48
CA SER A 196 14.90 -13.66 19.04
C SER A 196 14.58 -14.31 17.70
N ARG A 197 13.31 -14.63 17.51
CA ARG A 197 12.74 -14.96 16.19
C ARG A 197 11.89 -13.80 15.68
N HIS A 198 11.78 -13.67 14.37
CA HIS A 198 10.89 -12.72 13.71
C HIS A 198 9.71 -13.48 13.13
N ALA A 199 8.52 -13.21 13.66
CA ALA A 199 7.31 -13.92 13.32
C ALA A 199 6.26 -12.97 12.78
N GLY A 200 5.53 -13.38 11.76
CA GLY A 200 4.41 -12.62 11.25
C GLY A 200 3.35 -12.41 12.32
N ILE A 201 2.68 -11.26 12.24
CA ILE A 201 1.54 -10.92 13.08
C ILE A 201 0.38 -10.44 12.21
N ALA A 202 -0.84 -10.75 12.64
CA ALA A 202 -2.08 -10.23 12.06
C ALA A 202 -2.94 -9.58 13.14
N ARG A 203 -3.45 -8.40 12.83
CA ARG A 203 -4.29 -7.58 13.71
C ARG A 203 -5.59 -7.26 13.00
N HIS A 204 -6.70 -7.41 13.71
CA HIS A 204 -8.03 -7.02 13.22
C HIS A 204 -8.65 -5.98 14.16
N PHE A 205 -8.97 -4.81 13.63
CA PHE A 205 -9.72 -3.77 14.32
C PHE A 205 -11.22 -4.03 14.14
N ASP A 206 -11.92 -4.24 15.25
CA ASP A 206 -13.35 -4.62 15.24
C ASP A 206 -14.32 -3.44 15.26
N GLY A 207 -13.80 -2.22 15.04
CA GLY A 207 -14.54 -0.97 15.22
C GLY A 207 -14.32 -0.30 16.58
N THR A 208 -13.68 -1.00 17.53
CA THR A 208 -13.38 -0.47 18.86
C THR A 208 -11.91 -0.64 19.27
N VAL A 209 -11.33 -1.82 19.06
CA VAL A 209 -9.96 -2.15 19.47
C VAL A 209 -9.30 -3.09 18.46
N TRP A 210 -7.98 -3.01 18.37
CA TRP A 210 -7.19 -4.01 17.66
C TRP A 210 -7.12 -5.31 18.45
N ARG A 211 -7.38 -6.44 17.78
CA ARG A 211 -7.21 -7.79 18.34
C ARG A 211 -6.18 -8.58 17.58
N ASP A 212 -5.46 -9.45 18.30
CA ASP A 212 -4.65 -10.50 17.71
C ASP A 212 -5.56 -11.47 16.94
N VAL A 213 -5.15 -11.81 15.73
CA VAL A 213 -5.69 -12.97 15.03
C VAL A 213 -4.54 -13.96 14.84
N PRO A 214 -4.57 -15.12 15.51
CA PRO A 214 -3.47 -16.07 15.48
C PRO A 214 -3.14 -16.50 14.05
N LEU A 215 -1.84 -16.53 13.75
CA LEU A 215 -1.28 -17.12 12.54
C LEU A 215 -0.75 -18.53 12.84
N PRO A 216 -0.70 -19.43 11.85
CA PRO A 216 -0.09 -20.73 12.03
C PRO A 216 1.40 -20.57 12.35
N GLU A 217 1.92 -21.45 13.20
CA GLU A 217 3.37 -21.52 13.43
C GLU A 217 4.07 -22.07 12.19
N LEU A 218 5.05 -21.33 11.68
CA LEU A 218 5.93 -21.79 10.61
C LEU A 218 7.24 -22.33 11.19
N SER A 219 7.89 -23.23 10.46
CA SER A 219 9.17 -23.81 10.86
C SER A 219 10.34 -22.83 10.86
N SER A 220 10.19 -21.70 10.19
CA SER A 220 11.20 -20.65 10.12
C SER A 220 11.09 -19.69 11.29
N ASP A 221 12.24 -19.31 11.85
CA ASP A 221 12.36 -18.25 12.85
C ASP A 221 12.39 -16.85 12.24
N TYR A 222 12.18 -16.72 10.93
CA TYR A 222 12.24 -15.44 10.23
C TYR A 222 11.22 -15.38 9.10
N TRP A 223 10.07 -14.75 9.33
CA TRP A 223 9.04 -14.57 8.32
C TRP A 223 8.13 -13.37 8.62
N TYR A 224 7.66 -12.74 7.56
CA TYR A 224 7.04 -11.41 7.58
C TYR A 224 5.82 -11.41 6.67
N LEU A 225 4.82 -10.61 7.01
CA LEU A 225 3.68 -10.29 6.14
C LEU A 225 3.78 -8.82 5.75
N ASN A 226 3.96 -8.56 4.45
CA ASN A 226 4.16 -7.21 3.89
C ASN A 226 2.84 -6.55 3.51
N ALA A 227 1.84 -7.32 3.07
CA ALA A 227 0.57 -6.78 2.59
C ALA A 227 -0.62 -7.63 3.04
N VAL A 228 -1.78 -6.99 3.19
CA VAL A 228 -3.07 -7.64 3.48
C VAL A 228 -4.16 -7.00 2.63
N ARG A 229 -5.12 -7.80 2.16
CA ARG A 229 -6.35 -7.33 1.50
C ARG A 229 -7.52 -8.21 1.90
N VAL A 230 -8.63 -7.56 2.25
CA VAL A 230 -9.91 -8.20 2.52
C VAL A 230 -10.71 -8.29 1.23
N VAL A 231 -11.09 -9.49 0.84
CA VAL A 231 -12.11 -9.73 -0.21
C VAL A 231 -13.49 -9.67 0.46
N SER A 232 -13.64 -10.36 1.59
CA SER A 232 -14.82 -10.33 2.45
C SER A 232 -14.46 -10.68 3.90
N SER A 233 -15.42 -10.67 4.83
CA SER A 233 -15.14 -10.92 6.26
C SER A 233 -14.53 -12.29 6.56
N ASP A 234 -14.75 -13.24 5.66
CA ASP A 234 -14.32 -14.63 5.69
C ASP A 234 -13.37 -14.99 4.53
N ASP A 235 -12.84 -13.98 3.86
CA ASP A 235 -11.86 -14.13 2.78
C ASP A 235 -10.87 -12.97 2.84
N VAL A 236 -9.77 -13.20 3.55
CA VAL A 236 -8.67 -12.22 3.70
C VAL A 236 -7.36 -12.85 3.26
N TRP A 237 -6.60 -12.14 2.45
CA TRP A 237 -5.32 -12.58 1.95
C TRP A 237 -4.20 -11.73 2.52
N ALA A 238 -3.11 -12.38 2.92
CA ALA A 238 -1.87 -11.71 3.28
C ALA A 238 -0.71 -12.30 2.51
N ALA A 239 0.27 -11.46 2.19
CA ALA A 239 1.43 -11.83 1.39
C ALA A 239 2.71 -11.28 2.03
N GLY A 240 3.80 -12.02 1.87
CA GLY A 240 5.11 -11.63 2.37
C GLY A 240 6.18 -12.64 1.99
N TYR A 241 7.00 -13.03 2.97
CA TYR A 241 8.06 -14.01 2.76
C TYR A 241 8.37 -14.82 4.02
N ASP A 242 8.91 -16.01 3.77
CA ASP A 242 9.33 -16.97 4.77
C ASP A 242 10.80 -17.35 4.55
N GLY A 243 11.65 -17.08 5.54
CA GLY A 243 13.11 -17.24 5.49
C GLY A 243 13.84 -15.92 5.21
N GLY A 244 15.05 -15.78 5.75
CA GLY A 244 15.88 -14.58 5.55
C GLY A 244 16.81 -14.66 4.34
N GLY A 245 17.23 -13.50 3.84
CA GLY A 245 18.24 -13.38 2.77
C GLY A 245 17.83 -14.06 1.46
N SER A 246 18.80 -14.52 0.67
CA SER A 246 18.57 -15.19 -0.64
C SER A 246 17.88 -16.57 -0.54
N SER A 247 17.59 -17.04 0.68
CA SER A 247 16.86 -18.29 0.96
C SER A 247 15.39 -18.08 1.30
N GLY A 248 14.93 -16.83 1.45
CA GLY A 248 13.52 -16.53 1.65
C GLY A 248 12.66 -16.97 0.46
N SER A 249 11.45 -17.45 0.72
CA SER A 249 10.46 -17.81 -0.29
C SER A 249 9.21 -16.93 -0.15
N PRO A 250 8.51 -16.59 -1.24
CA PRO A 250 7.20 -15.95 -1.19
C PRO A 250 6.24 -16.69 -0.25
N LEU A 251 5.54 -15.93 0.58
CA LEU A 251 4.58 -16.45 1.55
C LEU A 251 3.19 -15.91 1.24
N LEU A 252 2.20 -16.80 1.18
CA LEU A 252 0.78 -16.47 1.10
C LEU A 252 0.05 -17.07 2.30
N MET A 253 -0.81 -16.26 2.90
CA MET A 253 -1.72 -16.67 3.96
C MET A 253 -3.15 -16.32 3.57
N HIS A 254 -4.09 -17.19 3.91
CA HIS A 254 -5.52 -16.99 3.67
C HIS A 254 -6.32 -17.16 4.96
N TYR A 255 -7.25 -16.25 5.22
CA TYR A 255 -8.17 -16.32 6.35
C TYR A 255 -9.56 -16.70 5.83
N ASP A 256 -10.11 -17.77 6.38
CA ASP A 256 -11.39 -18.37 5.97
C ASP A 256 -12.61 -17.91 6.81
N GLY A 257 -12.44 -16.85 7.61
CA GLY A 257 -13.45 -16.40 8.58
C GLY A 257 -13.29 -17.02 9.97
N SER A 258 -12.41 -18.01 10.12
CA SER A 258 -12.13 -18.67 11.41
C SER A 258 -10.65 -18.64 11.75
N SER A 259 -9.78 -19.02 10.82
CA SER A 259 -8.34 -19.15 11.02
C SER A 259 -7.54 -18.78 9.78
N TRP A 260 -6.28 -18.42 10.00
CA TRP A 260 -5.31 -18.25 8.93
C TRP A 260 -4.66 -19.59 8.57
N GLU A 261 -4.49 -19.83 7.27
CA GLU A 261 -3.77 -20.98 6.73
C GLU A 261 -2.71 -20.53 5.73
N ARG A 262 -1.58 -21.24 5.70
CA ARG A 262 -0.56 -21.05 4.67
C ARG A 262 -1.08 -21.64 3.36
N VAL A 263 -0.96 -20.86 2.28
CA VAL A 263 -1.34 -21.30 0.94
C VAL A 263 -0.10 -21.66 0.13
N ASP A 264 -0.06 -22.91 -0.32
CA ASP A 264 0.96 -23.36 -1.28
C ASP A 264 0.48 -23.08 -2.70
N ALA A 265 1.25 -22.27 -3.43
CA ALA A 265 0.97 -21.86 -4.79
C ALA A 265 2.15 -22.25 -5.69
N PRO A 266 2.07 -23.37 -6.43
CA PRO A 266 3.13 -23.82 -7.33
C PRO A 266 3.53 -22.73 -8.33
N GLY A 267 4.83 -22.53 -8.49
CA GLY A 267 5.39 -21.44 -9.28
C GLY A 267 5.32 -20.06 -8.62
N VAL A 268 4.74 -19.90 -7.43
CA VAL A 268 4.75 -18.64 -6.67
C VAL A 268 5.54 -18.82 -5.38
N THR A 269 5.14 -19.77 -4.53
CA THR A 269 5.69 -19.95 -3.17
C THR A 269 6.80 -21.00 -3.08
N ASP A 270 7.09 -21.70 -4.17
CA ASP A 270 8.09 -22.79 -4.27
C ASP A 270 9.43 -22.34 -4.89
N ARG A 271 9.66 -21.03 -4.95
CA ARG A 271 10.88 -20.40 -5.47
C ARG A 271 11.44 -19.37 -4.48
N PRO A 272 12.74 -19.07 -4.52
CA PRO A 272 13.28 -17.98 -3.70
C PRO A 272 12.71 -16.62 -4.14
N GLY A 273 12.43 -15.73 -3.18
CA GLY A 273 11.82 -14.43 -3.45
C GLY A 273 10.95 -13.92 -2.31
N GLN A 274 10.15 -12.89 -2.61
CA GLN A 274 9.21 -12.28 -1.66
C GLN A 274 8.04 -11.60 -2.37
N LEU A 275 6.89 -11.51 -1.70
CA LEU A 275 5.74 -10.73 -2.13
C LEU A 275 5.67 -9.41 -1.36
N GLN A 276 5.32 -8.32 -2.04
CA GLN A 276 5.36 -6.96 -1.49
C GLN A 276 3.97 -6.34 -1.35
N SER A 277 3.06 -6.59 -2.30
CA SER A 277 1.77 -5.93 -2.34
C SER A 277 0.68 -6.84 -2.87
N LEU A 278 -0.56 -6.56 -2.44
CA LEU A 278 -1.79 -7.22 -2.86
C LEU A 278 -2.81 -6.19 -3.37
N ALA A 279 -3.65 -6.57 -4.33
CA ALA A 279 -4.89 -5.85 -4.65
C ALA A 279 -6.00 -6.81 -5.05
N VAL A 280 -7.23 -6.37 -4.87
CA VAL A 280 -8.44 -7.15 -5.18
C VAL A 280 -9.26 -6.36 -6.20
N ASN A 281 -9.74 -7.02 -7.25
CA ASN A 281 -10.62 -6.38 -8.24
C ASN A 281 -12.10 -6.48 -7.85
N GLU A 282 -12.98 -5.95 -8.71
CA GLU A 282 -14.43 -5.95 -8.46
C GLU A 282 -15.04 -7.36 -8.47
N GLU A 283 -14.37 -8.31 -9.13
CA GLU A 283 -14.74 -9.72 -9.18
C GLU A 283 -14.24 -10.54 -7.99
N GLY A 284 -13.42 -9.96 -7.10
CA GLY A 284 -12.81 -10.66 -5.97
C GLY A 284 -11.52 -11.41 -6.30
N GLU A 285 -11.02 -11.30 -7.54
CA GLU A 285 -9.71 -11.87 -7.90
C GLU A 285 -8.59 -11.10 -7.18
N VAL A 286 -7.67 -11.86 -6.60
CA VAL A 286 -6.55 -11.31 -5.83
C VAL A 286 -5.30 -11.30 -6.70
N TRP A 287 -4.60 -10.18 -6.72
CA TRP A 287 -3.34 -9.99 -7.44
C TRP A 287 -2.23 -9.72 -6.45
N THR A 288 -1.06 -10.30 -6.68
CA THR A 288 0.15 -10.04 -5.89
C THR A 288 1.32 -9.67 -6.79
N VAL A 289 2.19 -8.79 -6.29
CA VAL A 289 3.49 -8.51 -6.91
C VAL A 289 4.63 -8.63 -5.92
N GLY A 290 5.83 -8.79 -6.45
CA GLY A 290 7.07 -8.78 -5.68
C GLY A 290 8.26 -9.10 -6.58
N GLU A 291 9.12 -9.98 -6.10
CA GLU A 291 10.30 -10.44 -6.82
C GLU A 291 10.55 -11.93 -6.58
N ASP A 292 11.17 -12.58 -7.57
CA ASP A 292 11.83 -13.86 -7.39
C ASP A 292 13.35 -13.73 -7.53
N TRP A 293 14.07 -14.67 -6.93
CA TRP A 293 15.51 -14.78 -7.01
C TRP A 293 15.88 -16.10 -7.65
N SER A 294 16.75 -16.03 -8.65
CA SER A 294 17.30 -17.20 -9.30
C SER A 294 18.65 -17.54 -8.67
N PRO A 295 18.77 -18.64 -7.91
CA PRO A 295 20.05 -19.06 -7.34
C PRO A 295 21.03 -19.55 -8.41
N GLN A 296 20.57 -19.80 -9.64
CA GLN A 296 21.39 -20.30 -10.74
C GLN A 296 22.27 -19.22 -11.36
N ASP A 297 21.74 -18.00 -11.47
CA ASP A 297 22.41 -16.85 -12.11
C ASP A 297 22.50 -15.62 -11.19
N GLY A 298 21.96 -15.69 -9.97
CA GLY A 298 21.95 -14.60 -9.00
C GLY A 298 21.01 -13.45 -9.36
N SER A 299 20.18 -13.59 -10.39
CA SER A 299 19.29 -12.52 -10.85
C SER A 299 18.05 -12.38 -9.96
N THR A 300 17.56 -11.15 -9.84
CA THR A 300 16.26 -10.83 -9.25
C THR A 300 15.32 -10.41 -10.38
N ARG A 301 14.15 -11.05 -10.49
CA ARG A 301 13.15 -10.73 -11.51
C ARG A 301 11.84 -10.32 -10.87
N ALA A 302 11.05 -9.53 -11.58
CA ALA A 302 9.71 -9.17 -11.13
C ALA A 302 8.83 -10.42 -11.05
N LEU A 303 8.02 -10.52 -10.00
CA LEU A 303 7.02 -11.56 -9.83
C LEU A 303 5.63 -10.93 -9.82
N VAL A 304 4.73 -11.47 -10.64
CA VAL A 304 3.30 -11.12 -10.64
C VAL A 304 2.52 -12.42 -10.64
N ALA A 305 1.55 -12.56 -9.74
CA ALA A 305 0.63 -13.68 -9.72
C ALA A 305 -0.81 -13.20 -9.45
N ARG A 306 -1.77 -14.00 -9.89
CA ARG A 306 -3.20 -13.76 -9.70
C ARG A 306 -3.88 -15.01 -9.18
N HIS A 307 -4.88 -14.82 -8.34
CA HIS A 307 -5.76 -15.85 -7.80
C HIS A 307 -7.12 -15.75 -8.48
N ASP A 308 -7.54 -16.83 -9.12
CA ASP A 308 -8.89 -16.99 -9.67
C ASP A 308 -9.56 -18.23 -9.05
N ASP A 309 -10.73 -18.61 -9.54
CA ASP A 309 -11.51 -19.75 -9.05
C ASP A 309 -10.76 -21.09 -9.09
N THR A 310 -9.65 -21.18 -9.83
CA THR A 310 -8.83 -22.38 -9.96
C THR A 310 -7.53 -22.34 -9.16
N GLY A 311 -7.28 -21.24 -8.43
CA GLY A 311 -6.12 -21.04 -7.58
C GLY A 311 -5.16 -19.98 -8.12
N TRP A 312 -3.92 -20.04 -7.64
CA TRP A 312 -2.86 -19.07 -7.98
C TRP A 312 -2.15 -19.41 -9.28
N HIS A 313 -1.96 -18.38 -10.12
CA HIS A 313 -1.25 -18.47 -11.40
C HIS A 313 -0.24 -17.34 -11.54
N THR A 314 0.99 -17.68 -11.90
CA THR A 314 1.99 -16.67 -12.30
C THR A 314 1.60 -16.03 -13.62
N VAL A 315 1.78 -14.71 -13.71
CA VAL A 315 1.61 -13.95 -14.95
C VAL A 315 3.00 -13.64 -15.51
N ALA A 316 3.27 -14.08 -16.73
CA ALA A 316 4.54 -13.80 -17.40
C ALA A 316 4.78 -12.28 -17.48
N VAL A 317 5.92 -11.82 -16.98
CA VAL A 317 6.33 -10.41 -16.95
C VAL A 317 7.41 -10.11 -17.99
N PRO A 318 7.68 -8.83 -18.33
CA PRO A 318 8.87 -8.47 -19.09
C PRO A 318 10.15 -9.01 -18.44
N ASP A 319 11.05 -9.58 -19.24
CA ASP A 319 12.33 -10.14 -18.78
C ASP A 319 13.34 -9.00 -18.54
N VAL A 320 13.11 -8.26 -17.47
CA VAL A 320 13.96 -7.16 -17.00
C VAL A 320 14.23 -7.39 -15.51
N PRO A 321 15.50 -7.35 -15.07
CA PRO A 321 15.81 -7.40 -13.65
C PRO A 321 15.11 -6.25 -12.92
N ALA A 322 14.18 -6.59 -12.02
CA ALA A 322 13.31 -5.61 -11.38
C ALA A 322 12.73 -6.16 -10.08
N ARG A 323 12.36 -5.24 -9.20
CA ARG A 323 11.52 -5.49 -8.02
C ARG A 323 10.23 -4.69 -8.17
N LEU A 324 9.10 -5.29 -7.82
CA LEU A 324 7.81 -4.60 -7.78
C LEU A 324 7.41 -4.35 -6.33
N TYR A 325 6.97 -3.13 -6.03
CA TYR A 325 6.61 -2.70 -4.68
C TYR A 325 5.12 -2.40 -4.56
N GLY A 326 4.54 -1.71 -5.53
CA GLY A 326 3.14 -1.29 -5.50
C GLY A 326 2.32 -1.86 -6.65
N LEU A 327 1.05 -2.13 -6.41
CA LEU A 327 0.10 -2.54 -7.44
C LEU A 327 -1.29 -1.93 -7.23
N THR A 328 -2.00 -1.70 -8.32
CA THR A 328 -3.39 -1.25 -8.30
C THR A 328 -4.18 -1.92 -9.43
N VAL A 329 -5.41 -2.31 -9.13
CA VAL A 329 -6.35 -2.82 -10.13
C VAL A 329 -6.89 -1.68 -11.00
N ARG A 330 -7.22 -2.00 -12.25
CA ARG A 330 -7.74 -1.06 -13.24
C ARG A 330 -9.06 -1.56 -13.80
N PRO A 331 -9.93 -0.65 -14.26
CA PRO A 331 -11.17 -1.04 -14.96
C PRO A 331 -10.90 -2.03 -16.10
N GLY A 332 -11.79 -3.01 -16.24
CA GLY A 332 -11.69 -4.05 -17.27
C GLY A 332 -10.67 -5.16 -16.95
N GLY A 333 -10.42 -5.43 -15.67
CA GLY A 333 -9.60 -6.55 -15.20
C GLY A 333 -8.09 -6.38 -15.41
N GLY A 334 -7.61 -5.16 -15.67
CA GLY A 334 -6.18 -4.87 -15.82
C GLY A 334 -5.51 -4.50 -14.49
N ILE A 335 -4.19 -4.39 -14.49
CA ILE A 335 -3.42 -3.88 -13.35
C ILE A 335 -2.38 -2.84 -13.80
N ALA A 336 -1.99 -1.94 -12.90
CA ALA A 336 -0.76 -1.18 -12.98
C ALA A 336 0.14 -1.57 -11.81
N VAL A 337 1.44 -1.71 -12.09
CA VAL A 337 2.46 -2.09 -11.12
C VAL A 337 3.60 -1.09 -11.18
N VAL A 338 4.22 -0.85 -10.04
CA VAL A 338 5.37 0.04 -9.90
C VAL A 338 6.49 -0.61 -9.12
N GLY A 339 7.70 -0.13 -9.34
CA GLY A 339 8.87 -0.69 -8.70
C GLY A 339 10.17 -0.01 -9.09
N GLN A 340 11.22 -0.81 -9.12
CA GLN A 340 12.57 -0.38 -9.49
C GLN A 340 13.24 -1.40 -10.41
N THR A 341 13.91 -0.93 -11.46
CA THR A 341 14.82 -1.76 -12.27
C THR A 341 16.14 -1.99 -11.53
N LEU A 342 16.79 -3.12 -11.79
CA LEU A 342 18.07 -3.49 -11.19
C LEU A 342 19.18 -3.47 -12.25
N GLY A 343 20.41 -3.23 -11.81
CA GLY A 343 21.59 -3.12 -12.68
C GLY A 343 22.44 -1.90 -12.31
N GLU A 344 23.24 -1.41 -13.27
CA GLU A 344 24.09 -0.22 -13.09
C GLU A 344 23.27 1.07 -12.86
N GLN A 345 22.06 1.13 -13.41
CA GLN A 345 21.12 2.24 -13.23
C GLN A 345 19.81 1.71 -12.65
N ARG A 346 19.43 2.26 -11.49
CA ARG A 346 18.23 1.87 -10.76
C ARG A 346 17.14 2.91 -11.00
N ASN A 347 16.22 2.58 -11.90
CA ASN A 347 15.18 3.48 -12.33
C ASN A 347 13.83 3.09 -11.72
N ALA A 348 13.03 4.10 -11.38
CA ALA A 348 11.65 3.91 -11.01
C ALA A 348 10.88 3.37 -12.23
N LEU A 349 10.08 2.34 -12.00
CA LEU A 349 9.46 1.54 -13.04
C LEU A 349 7.93 1.65 -12.91
N ALA A 350 7.23 1.75 -14.04
CA ALA A 350 5.78 1.58 -14.10
C ALA A 350 5.36 0.77 -15.32
N TRP A 351 4.65 -0.34 -15.10
CA TRP A 351 4.07 -1.17 -16.15
C TRP A 351 2.56 -1.29 -15.98
N THR A 352 1.87 -1.60 -17.07
CA THR A 352 0.48 -2.01 -17.01
C THR A 352 0.24 -3.29 -17.77
N TRP A 353 -0.63 -4.13 -17.23
CA TRP A 353 -1.11 -5.34 -17.86
C TRP A 353 -2.60 -5.23 -18.16
N ARG A 354 -3.01 -5.86 -19.27
CA ARG A 354 -4.41 -6.00 -19.67
C ARG A 354 -4.71 -7.42 -20.10
N PRO A 355 -5.92 -7.93 -19.81
CA PRO A 355 -6.36 -9.21 -20.32
C PRO A 355 -6.49 -9.18 -21.85
N GLY A 356 -6.27 -10.33 -22.49
CA GLY A 356 -6.48 -10.49 -23.92
C GLY A 356 -7.97 -10.53 -24.28
N ALA A 357 -8.34 -10.03 -25.47
CA ALA A 357 -9.72 -10.07 -25.93
C ALA A 357 -10.16 -11.53 -26.20
N THR A 358 -11.28 -11.95 -25.62
CA THR A 358 -11.79 -13.34 -25.61
C THR A 358 -12.35 -13.85 -26.95
N GLY A 359 -12.04 -13.20 -28.09
CA GLY A 359 -12.72 -13.44 -29.37
C GLY A 359 -12.14 -14.54 -30.26
N THR A 360 -10.84 -14.85 -30.20
CA THR A 360 -10.21 -15.85 -31.10
C THR A 360 -8.93 -16.44 -30.48
N GLY A 361 -9.00 -17.64 -29.91
CA GLY A 361 -7.83 -18.35 -29.36
C GLY A 361 -7.37 -17.87 -27.98
N THR A 362 -6.32 -18.52 -27.42
CA THR A 362 -5.72 -18.21 -26.11
C THR A 362 -5.15 -16.80 -26.10
N ALA A 363 -5.99 -15.80 -25.82
CA ALA A 363 -5.59 -14.41 -25.79
C ALA A 363 -4.76 -14.15 -24.53
N GLN A 364 -3.44 -14.28 -24.65
CA GLN A 364 -2.51 -13.91 -23.59
C GLN A 364 -2.63 -12.41 -23.31
N GLY A 365 -2.65 -12.05 -22.03
CA GLY A 365 -2.63 -10.66 -21.61
C GLY A 365 -1.34 -9.96 -22.05
N ARG A 366 -1.38 -8.64 -22.14
CA ARG A 366 -0.27 -7.84 -22.69
C ARG A 366 0.22 -6.82 -21.69
N TRP A 367 1.53 -6.77 -21.51
CA TRP A 367 2.23 -5.73 -20.78
C TRP A 367 2.55 -4.54 -21.67
N LYS A 368 2.53 -3.35 -21.07
CA LYS A 368 2.99 -2.10 -21.66
C LYS A 368 3.77 -1.30 -20.62
N GLU A 369 4.95 -0.84 -21.01
CA GLU A 369 5.71 0.13 -20.22
C GLU A 369 5.06 1.51 -20.29
N LEU A 370 4.93 2.16 -19.13
CA LEU A 370 4.28 3.47 -19.01
C LEU A 370 5.26 4.64 -19.11
N GLY A 371 6.57 4.40 -19.09
CA GLY A 371 7.60 5.43 -19.24
C GLY A 371 7.57 6.46 -18.11
N LEU A 372 7.70 5.98 -16.86
CA LEU A 372 7.70 6.85 -15.68
C LEU A 372 8.88 7.84 -15.75
N PRO A 373 8.67 9.15 -15.55
CA PRO A 373 9.75 10.12 -15.49
C PRO A 373 10.69 9.77 -14.35
N GLN A 374 11.98 9.75 -14.64
CA GLN A 374 12.99 9.58 -13.61
C GLN A 374 13.20 10.94 -12.92
N PRO A 375 13.04 11.01 -11.59
CA PRO A 375 13.47 12.18 -10.84
C PRO A 375 14.94 12.44 -11.16
N VAL A 376 15.26 13.70 -11.46
CA VAL A 376 16.65 14.11 -11.63
C VAL A 376 17.24 14.19 -10.23
N ALA A 377 18.07 13.20 -9.86
CA ALA A 377 19.05 13.44 -8.79
C ALA A 377 19.73 14.77 -9.12
N THR A 378 19.91 15.64 -8.12
CA THR A 378 20.29 17.06 -8.31
C THR A 378 21.54 17.31 -9.19
N ASP A 379 22.28 16.25 -9.51
CA ASP A 379 23.31 16.18 -10.53
C ASP A 379 23.13 14.89 -11.41
N PRO A 380 22.91 15.00 -12.74
CA PRO A 380 22.82 13.85 -13.65
C PRO A 380 24.10 13.02 -13.77
N SER A 381 25.24 13.53 -13.27
CA SER A 381 26.52 12.81 -13.23
C SER A 381 26.71 11.97 -11.97
N VAL A 382 25.86 12.14 -10.96
CA VAL A 382 25.85 11.31 -9.75
C VAL A 382 24.85 10.17 -9.96
N PRO A 383 25.26 8.90 -9.81
CA PRO A 383 24.34 7.78 -9.84
C PRO A 383 23.22 7.99 -8.82
N GLY A 384 21.98 8.04 -9.31
CA GLY A 384 20.78 8.14 -8.50
C GLY A 384 20.01 6.82 -8.52
N GLU A 385 19.51 6.41 -7.36
CA GLU A 385 18.57 5.30 -7.26
C GLU A 385 17.15 5.84 -7.16
N ASN A 386 16.33 5.52 -8.16
CA ASN A 386 14.92 5.87 -8.20
C ASN A 386 14.07 4.64 -7.93
N SER A 387 13.07 4.78 -7.08
CA SER A 387 12.14 3.71 -6.74
C SER A 387 10.72 4.26 -6.66
N ALA A 388 9.79 3.63 -7.36
CA ALA A 388 8.37 3.88 -7.20
C ALA A 388 7.78 2.85 -6.24
N SER A 389 7.30 3.32 -5.09
CA SER A 389 6.85 2.50 -3.96
C SER A 389 5.35 2.26 -3.97
N GLY A 390 4.57 3.30 -4.27
CA GLY A 390 3.10 3.26 -4.23
C GLY A 390 2.47 3.68 -5.55
N VAL A 391 1.33 3.06 -5.88
CA VAL A 391 0.52 3.43 -7.04
C VAL A 391 -0.96 3.30 -6.72
N VAL A 392 -1.74 4.30 -7.13
CA VAL A 392 -3.20 4.21 -7.11
C VAL A 392 -3.78 4.61 -8.46
N GLY A 393 -4.80 3.86 -8.89
CA GLY A 393 -5.59 4.14 -10.07
C GLY A 393 -7.00 4.55 -9.72
N GLY A 394 -7.54 5.53 -10.44
CA GLY A 394 -8.92 5.97 -10.28
C GLY A 394 -9.45 6.68 -11.52
N ARG A 395 -10.65 7.29 -11.40
CA ARG A 395 -11.27 8.06 -12.50
C ARG A 395 -10.40 9.20 -13.01
N GLY A 396 -9.49 9.71 -12.18
CA GLY A 396 -8.56 10.78 -12.52
C GLY A 396 -7.30 10.32 -13.26
N GLY A 397 -7.00 9.02 -13.31
CA GLY A 397 -5.76 8.48 -13.86
C GLY A 397 -4.96 7.66 -12.85
N LEU A 398 -3.65 7.54 -13.09
CA LEU A 398 -2.69 6.92 -12.19
C LEU A 398 -1.92 7.99 -11.42
N THR A 399 -1.71 7.76 -10.13
CA THR A 399 -0.75 8.50 -9.30
C THR A 399 0.27 7.54 -8.77
N VAL A 400 1.53 7.87 -8.95
CA VAL A 400 2.68 7.10 -8.47
C VAL A 400 3.45 7.96 -7.50
N VAL A 401 3.83 7.39 -6.37
CA VAL A 401 4.73 8.00 -5.40
C VAL A 401 6.00 7.18 -5.28
N GLY A 402 7.07 7.83 -4.85
CA GLY A 402 8.33 7.16 -4.66
C GLY A 402 9.41 8.08 -4.14
N THR A 403 10.63 7.57 -4.24
CA THR A 403 11.82 8.23 -3.72
C THR A 403 12.97 8.14 -4.71
N SER A 404 13.76 9.22 -4.73
CA SER A 404 15.04 9.32 -5.42
C SER A 404 16.15 9.51 -4.40
N VAL A 405 17.23 8.75 -4.50
CA VAL A 405 18.39 8.87 -3.61
C VAL A 405 19.63 9.05 -4.48
N ALA A 406 20.28 10.21 -4.36
CA ALA A 406 21.60 10.42 -4.94
C ALA A 406 22.68 9.93 -3.96
N GLU A 407 23.81 9.47 -4.47
CA GLU A 407 24.94 9.05 -3.64
C GLU A 407 25.33 10.15 -2.63
N GLY A 408 25.35 9.80 -1.34
CA GLY A 408 25.68 10.73 -0.25
C GLY A 408 24.61 11.76 0.10
N ALA A 409 23.42 11.69 -0.50
CA ALA A 409 22.31 12.62 -0.24
C ALA A 409 21.16 11.95 0.54
N TRP A 410 20.34 12.78 1.18
CA TRP A 410 19.08 12.34 1.76
C TRP A 410 18.03 12.03 0.68
N PRO A 411 17.12 11.07 0.93
CA PRO A 411 16.08 10.67 -0.02
C PRO A 411 15.15 11.84 -0.35
N GLN A 412 14.87 12.06 -1.64
CA GLN A 412 13.92 13.07 -2.07
C GLN A 412 12.63 12.41 -2.59
N PRO A 413 11.46 12.86 -2.14
CA PRO A 413 10.19 12.30 -2.60
C PRO A 413 9.88 12.75 -4.02
N PHE A 414 9.14 11.94 -4.77
CA PHE A 414 8.52 12.37 -6.01
C PHE A 414 7.08 11.86 -6.14
N VAL A 415 6.27 12.62 -6.86
CA VAL A 415 4.92 12.24 -7.25
C VAL A 415 4.79 12.43 -8.75
N ALA A 416 4.32 11.40 -9.44
CA ALA A 416 4.08 11.42 -10.87
C ALA A 416 2.63 11.05 -11.16
N VAL A 417 1.96 11.86 -11.99
CA VAL A 417 0.55 11.70 -12.32
C VAL A 417 0.38 11.52 -13.81
N ARG A 418 -0.44 10.54 -14.19
CA ARG A 418 -0.83 10.25 -15.57
C ARG A 418 -2.35 10.25 -15.68
N PRO A 419 -2.96 11.30 -16.26
CA PRO A 419 -4.42 11.48 -16.24
C PRO A 419 -5.16 10.41 -17.06
N ALA A 420 -6.39 10.10 -16.65
CA ALA A 420 -7.32 9.27 -17.41
C ALA A 420 -7.97 10.07 -18.56
N ASN A 421 -8.42 9.39 -19.62
CA ASN A 421 -9.17 10.04 -20.70
C ASN A 421 -10.49 10.59 -20.17
N ARG A 422 -10.81 11.83 -20.56
CA ARG A 422 -12.15 12.40 -20.42
C ARG A 422 -13.07 11.91 -21.53
#